data_AF-A0A946PWF8-F1
#
_entry.id   AF-A0A946PWF8-F1
#
_cell.length_a   1.000
_cell.length_b   1.000
_cell.length_c   1.000
_cell.angle_alpha   90.00
_cell.angle_beta   90.00
_cell.angle_gamma   90.00
#
_symmetry.space_group_name_H-M   'P 1'
#
loop_
_entity.id
_entity.type
_entity.pdbx_description
1 polymer ?
#
loop_
_entity_poly.entity_id
_entity_poly.type
_entity_poly.pdbx_seq_one_letter_code
_entity_poly.pdbx_strand_id
1 'polypeptide(L)'
;MIFHHPALARLTCEECQNWIVDIKTAEKLIRGGKPQKRKPHQPTPCAECPRKSPKNERRYRLMPCNDTTLMLFFAVQGGVSLSPEEAQDPIVRKNFAALKIIYNNWQQRNEADELTTTLFRAGIIGKNSG
;
A
#
# COMPACT_ATOMS: atom_id res chain seq x y z
N MET A 1 -0.09 4.63 -4.93
CA MET A 1 0.68 4.89 -3.69
C MET A 1 0.19 4.05 -2.50
N ILE A 2 -1.12 4.02 -2.18
CA ILE A 2 -1.65 3.07 -1.18
C ILE A 2 -1.70 1.62 -1.70
N PHE A 3 -1.92 1.41 -3.00
CA PHE A 3 -2.00 0.06 -3.59
C PHE A 3 -0.64 -0.66 -3.68
N HIS A 4 0.49 0.05 -3.66
CA HIS A 4 1.82 -0.60 -3.58
C HIS A 4 2.15 -1.07 -2.17
N HIS A 5 1.65 -0.36 -1.17
CA HIS A 5 1.96 -0.60 0.24
C HIS A 5 0.71 -0.29 1.09
N PRO A 6 -0.34 -1.13 1.03
CA PRO A 6 -1.57 -0.89 1.77
C PRO A 6 -1.32 -0.82 3.28
N ALA A 7 -0.33 -1.57 3.75
CA ALA A 7 0.32 -1.46 5.05
C ALA A 7 0.61 -0.02 5.51
N LEU A 8 1.06 0.85 4.61
CA LEU A 8 1.38 2.24 4.97
C LEU A 8 0.16 3.08 5.32
N ALA A 9 -1.06 2.63 5.05
CA ALA A 9 -2.27 3.29 5.56
C ALA A 9 -2.43 3.12 7.08
N ARG A 10 -1.85 2.04 7.64
CA ARG A 10 -2.06 1.58 9.02
C ARG A 10 -0.92 1.97 9.96
N LEU A 11 0.31 1.83 9.48
CA LEU A 11 1.52 2.11 10.24
C LEU A 11 1.67 3.62 10.49
N THR A 12 1.87 4.10 11.71
CA THR A 12 2.22 5.54 11.91
C THR A 12 3.72 5.78 11.69
N CYS A 13 4.12 7.04 11.42
CA CYS A 13 5.54 7.36 11.33
C CYS A 13 6.24 7.18 12.69
N GLU A 14 5.54 7.45 13.79
CA GLU A 14 6.01 7.18 15.15
C GLU A 14 6.25 5.68 15.37
N GLU A 15 5.33 4.82 14.95
CA GLU A 15 5.53 3.37 15.05
C GLU A 15 6.72 2.89 14.23
N CYS A 16 6.91 3.42 13.01
CA CYS A 16 8.06 3.11 12.16
C CYS A 16 9.40 3.57 12.78
N GLN A 17 9.38 4.68 13.52
CA GLN A 17 10.55 5.20 14.25
C GLN A 17 10.88 4.37 15.49
N ASN A 18 9.87 3.85 16.18
CA ASN A 18 10.06 3.13 17.43
C ASN A 18 10.28 1.62 17.25
N TRP A 19 9.77 1.03 16.17
CA TRP A 19 9.75 -0.42 15.98
C TRP A 19 10.35 -0.83 14.62
N ILE A 20 10.88 -2.05 14.56
CA ILE A 20 11.16 -2.71 13.29
C ILE A 20 9.84 -3.26 12.77
N VAL A 21 9.50 -2.87 11.55
CA VAL A 21 8.21 -3.17 10.91
C VAL A 21 8.45 -3.68 9.51
N ASP A 22 7.66 -4.65 9.08
CA ASP A 22 7.60 -5.04 7.67
C ASP A 22 6.75 -4.01 6.92
N ILE A 23 7.35 -3.34 5.92
CA ILE A 23 6.68 -2.29 5.14
C ILE A 23 5.57 -2.87 4.26
N LYS A 24 5.62 -4.16 3.92
CA LYS A 24 4.61 -4.83 3.10
C LYS A 24 3.34 -5.14 3.89
N THR A 25 3.48 -5.56 5.15
CA THR A 25 2.34 -5.97 6.01
C THR A 25 1.96 -4.94 7.06
N ALA A 26 2.83 -3.96 7.34
CA ALA A 26 2.75 -3.01 8.46
C ALA A 26 2.78 -3.69 9.84
N GLU A 27 3.21 -4.94 9.90
CA GLU A 27 3.32 -5.67 11.15
C GLU A 27 4.68 -5.42 11.80
N LYS A 28 4.68 -5.40 13.14
CA LYS A 28 5.91 -5.29 13.93
C LYS A 28 6.63 -6.63 13.87
N LEU A 29 7.94 -6.60 13.63
CA LEU A 29 8.76 -7.81 13.69
C LEU A 29 8.78 -8.33 15.13
N ILE A 30 8.33 -9.56 15.33
CA ILE A 30 8.28 -10.22 16.64
C ILE A 30 9.48 -11.15 16.78
N ARG A 31 10.25 -11.01 17.86
CA ARG A 31 11.35 -11.92 18.20
C ARG A 31 11.26 -12.29 19.68
N GLY A 32 11.24 -13.58 19.99
CA GLY A 32 11.05 -14.07 21.37
C GLY A 32 9.71 -13.62 21.98
N GLY A 33 8.65 -13.55 21.17
CA GLY A 33 7.31 -13.15 21.62
C GLY A 33 7.12 -11.65 21.87
N LYS A 34 8.15 -10.81 21.63
CA LYS A 34 8.05 -9.35 21.82
C LYS A 34 8.32 -8.60 20.51
N PRO A 35 7.60 -7.49 20.25
CA PRO A 35 7.93 -6.59 19.15
C PRO A 35 9.35 -6.06 19.30
N GLN A 36 10.10 -6.02 18.20
CA GLN A 36 11.48 -5.58 18.21
C GLN A 36 11.55 -4.05 18.09
N LYS A 37 12.06 -3.40 19.14
CA LYS A 37 12.35 -1.96 19.11
C LYS A 37 13.47 -1.65 18.13
N ARG A 38 13.36 -0.51 17.46
CA ARG A 38 14.44 0.06 16.67
C ARG A 38 15.55 0.54 17.62
N LYS A 39 16.81 0.23 17.30
CA LYS A 39 17.94 0.69 18.11
C LYS A 39 18.20 2.20 17.88
N PRO A 40 18.77 2.91 18.87
CA PRO A 40 19.31 4.24 18.63
C PRO A 40 20.24 4.19 17.41
N HIS A 41 20.09 5.14 16.47
CA HIS A 41 20.83 5.26 15.21
C HIS A 41 20.48 4.30 14.07
N GLN A 42 19.54 3.36 14.26
CA GLN A 42 19.10 2.53 13.13
C GLN A 42 18.21 3.36 12.19
N PRO A 43 18.56 3.52 10.90
CA PRO A 43 17.87 4.44 10.00
C PRO A 43 16.44 3.98 9.70
N THR A 44 15.51 4.93 9.62
CA THR A 44 14.16 4.67 9.12
C THR A 44 14.15 4.64 7.60
N PRO A 45 13.27 3.84 6.96
CA PRO A 45 13.17 3.75 5.51
C PRO A 45 12.48 4.98 4.89
N CYS A 46 12.61 6.17 5.49
CA CYS A 46 11.87 7.36 5.08
C CYS A 46 12.21 7.83 3.65
N ALA A 47 13.42 7.59 3.16
CA ALA A 47 13.85 7.94 1.81
C ALA A 47 13.07 7.16 0.73
N GLU A 48 12.78 5.89 1.01
CA GLU A 48 12.01 5.00 0.13
C GLU A 48 10.51 5.03 0.44
N CYS A 49 10.15 5.48 1.64
CA CYS A 49 8.77 5.57 2.08
C CYS A 49 7.99 6.54 1.19
N PRO A 50 6.84 6.13 0.61
CA PRO A 50 5.98 7.00 -0.16
C PRO A 50 5.52 8.27 0.57
N ARG A 51 5.48 8.25 1.91
CA ARG A 51 5.16 9.44 2.72
C ARG A 51 6.30 10.48 2.69
N LYS A 52 7.55 10.05 2.47
CA LYS A 52 8.81 10.82 2.51
C LYS A 52 9.14 11.51 3.85
N SER A 53 8.14 11.93 4.62
CA SER A 53 8.32 12.58 5.92
C SER A 53 7.09 12.38 6.84
N PRO A 54 7.27 12.49 8.17
CA PRO A 54 6.16 12.44 9.13
C PRO A 54 5.10 13.52 8.91
N LYS A 55 5.49 14.69 8.37
CA LYS A 55 4.56 15.79 8.07
C LYS A 55 3.47 15.40 7.06
N ASN A 56 3.73 14.38 6.24
CA ASN A 56 2.77 13.89 5.26
C ASN A 56 1.90 12.74 5.78
N GLU A 57 2.13 12.22 7.00
CA GLU A 57 1.45 11.02 7.50
C GLU A 57 -0.08 11.11 7.35
N ARG A 58 -0.66 12.23 7.77
CA ARG A 58 -2.11 12.44 7.75
C ARG A 58 -2.71 12.31 6.34
N ARG A 59 -1.95 12.61 5.29
CA ARG A 59 -2.41 12.49 3.88
C ARG A 59 -2.48 11.03 3.41
N TYR A 60 -1.76 10.13 4.07
CA TYR A 60 -1.69 8.71 3.72
C TYR A 60 -2.47 7.81 4.68
N ARG A 61 -2.92 8.35 5.81
CA ARG A 61 -3.70 7.62 6.79
C ARG A 61 -5.14 7.47 6.31
N LEU A 62 -5.62 6.23 6.25
CA LEU A 62 -7.03 5.95 6.04
C LEU A 62 -7.78 6.08 7.37
N MET A 63 -9.01 6.54 7.30
CA MET A 63 -9.95 6.35 8.42
C MET A 63 -10.20 4.85 8.61
N PRO A 64 -10.46 4.37 9.84
CA PRO A 64 -10.67 2.94 10.10
C PRO A 64 -11.71 2.28 9.18
N CYS A 65 -12.83 2.95 8.91
CA CYS A 65 -13.86 2.44 7.99
C CYS A 65 -13.36 2.29 6.54
N ASN A 66 -12.53 3.22 6.06
CA ASN A 66 -11.94 3.16 4.73
C ASN A 66 -10.89 2.05 4.63
N ASP A 67 -10.13 1.84 5.71
CA ASP A 67 -9.13 0.76 5.79
C ASP A 67 -9.80 -0.63 5.78
N THR A 68 -10.87 -0.82 6.55
CA THR A 68 -11.67 -2.06 6.51
C THR A 68 -12.25 -2.31 5.12
N THR A 69 -12.81 -1.28 4.49
CA THR A 69 -13.36 -1.38 3.14
C THR A 69 -12.29 -1.76 2.11
N LEU A 70 -11.09 -1.18 2.23
CA LEU A 70 -9.96 -1.51 1.37
C LEU A 70 -9.47 -2.95 1.57
N MET A 71 -9.42 -3.45 2.80
CA MET A 71 -9.11 -4.85 3.07
C MET A 71 -10.11 -5.79 2.42
N LEU A 72 -11.41 -5.53 2.62
CA LEU A 72 -12.47 -6.36 2.06
C LEU A 72 -12.38 -6.39 0.54
N PHE A 73 -12.12 -5.24 -0.09
CA PHE A 73 -11.86 -5.15 -1.52
C PHE A 73 -10.70 -6.05 -1.98
N PHE A 74 -9.55 -5.99 -1.30
CA PHE A 74 -8.40 -6.84 -1.63
C PHE A 74 -8.67 -8.33 -1.40
N ALA A 75 -9.37 -8.68 -0.31
CA ALA A 75 -9.79 -10.06 -0.04
C ALA A 75 -10.65 -10.59 -1.19
N VAL A 76 -11.60 -9.79 -1.68
CA VAL A 76 -12.46 -10.15 -2.81
C VAL A 76 -11.66 -10.27 -4.12
N GLN A 77 -10.69 -9.38 -4.38
CA GLN A 77 -9.78 -9.56 -5.52
C GLN A 77 -8.92 -10.84 -5.39
N GLY A 78 -8.65 -11.29 -4.16
CA GLY A 78 -7.97 -12.54 -3.86
C GLY A 78 -8.85 -13.79 -3.88
N GLY A 79 -10.14 -13.67 -4.24
CA GLY A 79 -11.07 -14.79 -4.38
C GLY A 79 -11.97 -15.05 -3.17
N VAL A 80 -11.93 -14.22 -2.13
CA VAL A 80 -12.91 -14.29 -1.03
C VAL A 80 -14.27 -13.81 -1.52
N SER A 81 -15.33 -14.56 -1.24
CA SER A 81 -16.69 -14.16 -1.58
C SER A 81 -17.26 -13.25 -0.50
N LEU A 82 -18.02 -12.23 -0.91
CA LEU A 82 -18.84 -11.43 0.00
C LEU A 82 -19.98 -12.30 0.55
N SER A 83 -20.43 -12.00 1.78
CA SER A 83 -21.68 -12.57 2.28
C SER A 83 -22.88 -12.11 1.43
N PRO A 84 -24.02 -12.82 1.45
CA PRO A 84 -25.23 -12.38 0.76
C PRO A 84 -25.68 -10.97 1.19
N GLU A 85 -25.52 -10.62 2.46
CA GLU A 85 -25.85 -9.31 3.01
C GLU A 85 -24.88 -8.24 2.49
N GLU A 86 -23.56 -8.50 2.54
CA GLU A 86 -22.54 -7.57 2.04
C GLU A 86 -22.67 -7.32 0.53
N ALA A 87 -23.04 -8.35 -0.24
CA ALA A 87 -23.24 -8.24 -1.68
C ALA A 87 -24.45 -7.37 -2.05
N GLN A 88 -25.47 -7.33 -1.18
CA GLN A 88 -26.66 -6.49 -1.37
C GLN A 88 -26.50 -5.08 -0.80
N ASP A 89 -25.50 -4.84 0.06
CA ASP A 89 -25.27 -3.55 0.70
C ASP A 89 -24.90 -2.45 -0.34
N PRO A 90 -25.69 -1.36 -0.45
CA PRO A 90 -25.44 -0.29 -1.41
C PRO A 90 -24.16 0.51 -1.11
N ILE A 91 -23.76 0.63 0.15
CA ILE A 91 -22.52 1.31 0.57
C ILE A 91 -21.32 0.48 0.12
N VAL A 92 -21.34 -0.84 0.36
CA VAL A 92 -20.27 -1.75 -0.07
C VAL A 92 -20.13 -1.68 -1.59
N ARG A 93 -21.23 -1.82 -2.35
CA ARG A 93 -21.22 -1.74 -3.81
C ARG A 93 -20.67 -0.42 -4.34
N LYS A 94 -21.10 0.71 -3.77
CA LYS A 94 -20.61 2.04 -4.16
C LYS A 94 -19.12 2.21 -3.89
N ASN A 95 -18.67 1.81 -2.71
CA ASN A 95 -17.25 1.89 -2.35
C ASN A 95 -16.39 0.99 -3.22
N PHE A 96 -16.86 -0.23 -3.50
CA PHE A 96 -16.17 -1.18 -4.38
C PHE A 96 -16.05 -0.66 -5.81
N ALA A 97 -17.11 -0.03 -6.35
CA ALA A 97 -17.05 0.59 -7.67
C ALA A 97 -15.97 1.69 -7.73
N ALA A 98 -15.93 2.57 -6.72
CA ALA A 98 -14.92 3.61 -6.63
C ALA A 98 -13.50 3.03 -6.50
N LEU A 99 -13.31 2.05 -5.61
CA LEU A 99 -12.02 1.37 -5.43
C LEU A 99 -11.58 0.65 -6.70
N LYS A 100 -12.50 0.00 -7.43
CA LYS A 100 -12.19 -0.71 -8.68
C LYS A 100 -11.70 0.25 -9.77
N ILE A 101 -12.32 1.42 -9.92
CA ILE A 101 -11.84 2.46 -10.85
C ILE A 101 -10.42 2.89 -10.49
N ILE A 102 -10.17 3.21 -9.22
CA ILE A 102 -8.85 3.66 -8.76
C ILE A 102 -7.80 2.55 -8.95
N TYR A 103 -8.17 1.30 -8.62
CA TYR A 103 -7.30 0.13 -8.74
C TYR A 103 -6.94 -0.17 -10.20
N ASN A 104 -7.91 -0.18 -11.11
CA ASN A 104 -7.67 -0.41 -12.54
C ASN A 104 -6.74 0.68 -13.12
N ASN A 105 -6.98 1.95 -12.79
CA ASN A 105 -6.11 3.05 -13.21
C ASN A 105 -4.68 2.89 -12.69
N TRP A 106 -4.52 2.33 -11.48
CA TRP A 106 -3.22 2.03 -10.91
C TRP A 106 -2.53 0.85 -11.61
N GLN A 107 -3.25 -0.24 -11.89
CA GLN A 107 -2.72 -1.40 -12.62
C GLN A 107 -2.21 -1.00 -14.01
N GLN A 108 -3.01 -0.26 -14.77
CA GLN A 108 -2.63 0.22 -16.11
C GLN A 108 -1.33 1.03 -16.11
N ARG A 109 -1.13 1.88 -15.08
CA ARG A 109 0.10 2.67 -14.95
C ARG A 109 1.31 1.78 -14.66
N ASN A 110 1.18 0.79 -13.77
CA ASN A 110 2.28 -0.11 -13.45
C ASN A 110 2.65 -1.02 -14.62
N GLU A 111 1.66 -1.55 -15.34
CA GLU A 111 1.89 -2.36 -16.53
C GLU A 111 2.63 -1.55 -17.61
N ALA A 112 2.24 -0.29 -17.80
CA ALA A 112 2.95 0.62 -18.70
C ALA A 112 4.40 0.89 -18.25
N ASP A 113 4.64 1.10 -16.96
CA ASP A 113 5.99 1.30 -16.40
C ASP A 113 6.87 0.04 -16.56
N GLU A 114 6.30 -1.15 -16.35
CA GLU A 114 6.99 -2.43 -16.50
C GLU A 114 7.32 -2.73 -17.97
N LEU A 115 6.38 -2.47 -18.88
CA LEU A 115 6.61 -2.59 -20.32
C LEU A 115 7.71 -1.62 -20.77
N THR A 116 7.64 -0.35 -20.34
CA THR A 116 8.65 0.66 -20.66
C THR A 116 10.03 0.24 -20.16
N THR A 117 10.12 -0.24 -18.92
CA THR A 117 11.37 -0.76 -18.34
C THR A 117 11.92 -1.94 -19.12
N THR A 118 11.04 -2.85 -19.55
CA THR A 118 11.42 -4.04 -20.33
C THR A 118 11.94 -3.66 -21.71
N LEU A 119 11.23 -2.78 -22.42
CA LEU A 119 11.63 -2.28 -23.73
C LEU A 119 12.96 -1.51 -23.67
N PHE A 120 13.20 -0.76 -22.59
CA PHE A 120 14.47 -0.06 -22.34
C PHE A 120 15.62 -1.04 -22.12
N ARG A 121 15.41 -2.09 -21.30
CA ARG A 121 16.39 -3.16 -21.07
C ARG A 121 16.69 -3.97 -22.32
N ALA A 122 15.69 -4.14 -23.19
CA ALA A 122 15.83 -4.80 -24.49
C ALA A 122 16.47 -3.91 -25.57
N GLY A 123 16.75 -2.62 -25.28
CA GLY A 123 17.33 -1.68 -26.23
C GLY A 123 16.39 -1.25 -27.36
N ILE A 124 15.08 -1.49 -27.22
CA ILE A 124 14.06 -1.20 -28.24
C ILE A 124 13.74 0.31 -28.28
N ILE A 125 13.83 0.99 -27.14
CA ILE A 125 13.65 2.44 -27.03
C ILE A 125 14.91 3.08 -26.41
N GLY A 126 15.41 4.14 -27.04
CA GLY A 126 16.63 4.84 -26.64
C GLY A 126 16.41 5.87 -25.53
N LYS A 127 17.48 6.19 -24.79
CA LYS A 127 17.55 7.36 -23.90
C LYS A 127 17.35 8.63 -24.72
N ASN A 128 16.17 9.23 -24.67
CA ASN A 128 16.03 10.66 -24.98
C ASN A 128 16.74 11.42 -23.85
N SER A 129 18.03 11.66 -24.06
CA SER A 129 18.87 12.50 -23.22
C SER A 129 18.51 13.95 -23.55
N GLY A 130 17.47 14.47 -22.91
CA GLY A 130 17.09 15.89 -22.93
C GLY A 130 17.45 16.54 -21.61
#